data_AF-A0A2V6CGM9-F1
#
_entry.id   AF-A0A2V6CGM9-F1
#
_cell.length_a   1.000
_cell.length_b   1.000
_cell.length_c   1.000
_cell.angle_alpha   90.00
_cell.angle_beta   90.00
_cell.angle_gamma   90.00
#
_symmetry.space_group_name_H-M   'P 1'
#
loop_
_entity.id
_entity.type
_entity.pdbx_description
1 polymer ?
#
loop_
_entity_poly.entity_id
_entity_poly.type
_entity_poly.pdbx_seq_one_letter_code
_entity_poly.pdbx_strand_id
1 'polypeptide(L)'
;MSTIHDIQAREILDSRGNPTVEVDVILNDGAAGRAAVPSGASTGEHEALELRDGDRKRYLGKGVSKAVRNVIEKILPALRGVEALDQPAVDRLMLDLDGTETKSRLGANAILAVSLANAKAAAAAVGQPLFRYLGGPNAKVLPVPMANVINGGAHSDAPIDFQEFMVVPKGFHTFSDALRAVTEIFHALKAVLKKKGLSTAVGDEGGFAPKLDSAEGAIEAILQATKDAGYKAGKQIFLALDAASSEFYTRSGNYVFKKSTGRKLTGAELVDLYGKLCGQYPISSIEDGCAESDWTNWKKLTDKLGDRVQLVGDDLFVTNVKFLRKGIEQGVANSILVKVNQIGSLSRTDRVAKYNQLLRIEQLLGRNAVYGGKS
;
A
#
# COMPACT_ATOMS: atom_id res chain seq x y z
N MET A 1 -30.58 -15.37 -10.48
CA MET A 1 -30.13 -14.25 -11.33
C MET A 1 -29.07 -13.50 -10.57
N SER A 2 -27.95 -13.15 -11.20
CA SER A 2 -26.84 -12.42 -10.56
C SER A 2 -27.05 -10.91 -10.51
N THR A 3 -28.29 -10.45 -10.68
CA THR A 3 -28.65 -9.04 -10.53
C THR A 3 -28.68 -8.65 -9.05
N ILE A 4 -28.26 -7.42 -8.76
CA ILE A 4 -28.18 -6.86 -7.40
C ILE A 4 -29.59 -6.76 -6.82
N HIS A 5 -29.81 -7.41 -5.68
CA HIS A 5 -31.06 -7.38 -4.93
C HIS A 5 -31.04 -6.29 -3.85
N ASP A 6 -30.00 -6.30 -3.01
CA ASP A 6 -29.86 -5.40 -1.87
C ASP A 6 -28.39 -4.99 -1.63
N ILE A 7 -28.21 -3.83 -0.99
CA ILE A 7 -26.91 -3.30 -0.59
C ILE A 7 -27.06 -2.74 0.82
N GLN A 8 -26.31 -3.29 1.76
CA GLN A 8 -26.31 -2.84 3.15
C GLN A 8 -24.99 -2.14 3.45
N ALA A 9 -25.03 -1.06 4.22
CA ALA A 9 -23.85 -0.33 4.63
C ALA A 9 -23.84 -0.05 6.13
N ARG A 10 -22.65 -0.03 6.73
CA ARG A 10 -22.46 0.24 8.16
C ARG A 10 -21.13 0.94 8.43
N GLU A 11 -21.07 1.66 9.54
CA GLU A 11 -19.85 2.25 10.08
C GLU A 11 -19.16 1.20 10.96
N ILE A 12 -17.89 0.87 10.65
CA ILE A 12 -17.01 0.02 11.45
C ILE A 12 -15.73 0.78 11.82
N LEU A 13 -14.79 0.14 12.52
CA LEU A 13 -13.50 0.74 12.86
C LEU A 13 -12.37 0.15 12.01
N ASP A 14 -11.47 1.02 11.55
CA ASP A 14 -10.20 0.65 10.96
C ASP A 14 -9.19 0.22 12.05
N SER A 15 -8.01 -0.25 11.63
CA SER A 15 -7.01 -0.74 12.59
C SER A 15 -6.32 0.34 13.43
N ARG A 16 -6.56 1.62 13.12
CA ARG A 16 -6.13 2.78 13.94
C ARG A 16 -7.27 3.26 14.85
N GLY A 17 -8.41 2.56 14.87
CA GLY A 17 -9.59 2.93 15.64
C GLY A 17 -10.38 4.09 15.05
N ASN A 18 -10.15 4.48 13.79
CA ASN A 18 -10.96 5.50 13.13
C ASN A 18 -12.17 4.86 12.43
N PRO A 19 -13.32 5.55 12.33
CA PRO A 19 -14.46 5.05 11.57
C PRO A 19 -14.14 4.85 10.08
N THR A 20 -14.76 3.82 9.50
CA THR A 20 -14.73 3.54 8.06
C THR A 20 -16.00 2.81 7.59
N VAL A 21 -16.21 2.75 6.28
CA VAL A 21 -17.42 2.19 5.65
C VAL A 21 -17.26 0.71 5.39
N GLU A 22 -18.24 -0.12 5.76
CA GLU A 22 -18.37 -1.51 5.30
C GLU A 22 -19.67 -1.69 4.53
N VAL A 23 -19.61 -2.44 3.43
CA VAL A 23 -20.74 -2.74 2.54
C VAL A 23 -20.88 -4.23 2.31
N ASP A 24 -22.13 -4.70 2.33
CA ASP A 24 -22.58 -5.98 1.79
C ASP A 24 -23.39 -5.76 0.51
N VAL A 25 -23.04 -6.44 -0.58
CA VAL A 25 -23.85 -6.54 -1.80
C VAL A 25 -24.45 -7.94 -1.85
N ILE A 26 -25.76 -8.03 -2.05
CA ILE A 26 -26.54 -9.28 -2.06
C ILE A 26 -27.24 -9.38 -3.42
N LEU A 27 -27.10 -10.52 -4.09
CA LEU A 27 -27.68 -10.79 -5.41
C LEU A 27 -28.98 -11.61 -5.29
N ASN A 28 -29.78 -11.61 -6.36
CA ASN A 28 -31.06 -12.33 -6.40
C ASN A 28 -30.93 -13.87 -6.32
N ASP A 29 -29.76 -14.43 -6.61
CA ASP A 29 -29.46 -15.86 -6.41
C ASP A 29 -28.94 -16.18 -5.01
N GLY A 30 -28.88 -15.19 -4.11
CA GLY A 30 -28.40 -15.33 -2.74
C GLY A 30 -26.89 -15.21 -2.58
N ALA A 31 -26.12 -15.09 -3.66
CA ALA A 31 -24.69 -14.78 -3.57
C ALA A 31 -24.49 -13.41 -2.91
N ALA A 32 -23.43 -13.28 -2.11
CA ALA A 32 -23.15 -12.05 -1.39
C ALA A 32 -21.65 -11.78 -1.29
N GLY A 33 -21.29 -10.51 -1.20
CA GLY A 33 -19.92 -10.04 -1.04
C GLY A 33 -19.84 -8.91 -0.04
N ARG A 34 -18.82 -8.95 0.82
CA ARG A 34 -18.55 -7.95 1.86
C ARG A 34 -17.23 -7.23 1.62
N ALA A 35 -17.22 -5.91 1.71
CA ALA A 35 -15.98 -5.14 1.69
C ALA A 35 -16.03 -3.97 2.66
N ALA A 36 -14.95 -3.81 3.44
CA ALA A 36 -14.68 -2.60 4.17
C ALA A 36 -13.78 -1.71 3.34
N VAL A 37 -14.13 -0.42 3.26
CA VAL A 37 -13.18 0.57 2.81
C VAL A 37 -12.24 0.92 3.97
N PRO A 38 -11.01 1.20 3.63
CA PRO A 38 -9.98 1.69 4.54
C PRO A 38 -9.49 3.12 4.28
N SER A 39 -8.60 3.62 5.13
CA SER A 39 -8.15 5.00 5.12
C SER A 39 -6.62 5.14 5.26
N GLY A 40 -6.04 6.06 4.48
CA GLY A 40 -4.62 6.43 4.53
C GLY A 40 -4.27 7.39 5.67
N ALA A 41 -2.99 7.56 5.97
CA ALA A 41 -2.49 8.56 6.93
C ALA A 41 -2.15 9.90 6.26
N SER A 42 -1.50 9.82 5.10
CA SER A 42 -1.21 10.93 4.20
C SER A 42 -2.09 10.81 2.95
N THR A 43 -2.59 11.94 2.45
CA THR A 43 -3.40 12.03 1.23
C THR A 43 -2.83 13.14 0.36
N GLY A 44 -2.40 12.82 -0.86
CA GLY A 44 -1.96 13.80 -1.84
C GLY A 44 -3.09 14.75 -2.27
N GLU A 45 -2.73 15.96 -2.73
CA GLU A 45 -3.68 17.02 -3.08
C GLU A 45 -4.65 16.66 -4.24
N HIS A 46 -4.34 15.59 -4.99
CA HIS A 46 -5.09 15.13 -6.16
C HIS A 46 -5.79 13.78 -5.97
N GLU A 47 -5.86 13.25 -4.74
CA GLU A 47 -6.50 11.97 -4.45
C GLU A 47 -8.04 12.05 -4.44
N ALA A 48 -8.70 10.90 -4.64
CA ALA A 48 -10.15 10.79 -4.44
C ALA A 48 -10.52 11.08 -2.97
N LEU A 49 -11.59 11.86 -2.75
CA LEU A 49 -11.90 12.39 -1.42
C LEU A 49 -12.67 11.38 -0.56
N GLU A 50 -12.06 10.98 0.55
CA GLU A 50 -12.74 10.25 1.63
C GLU A 50 -13.77 11.17 2.30
N LEU A 51 -15.06 10.79 2.25
CA LEU A 51 -16.12 11.60 2.85
C LEU A 51 -16.22 11.31 4.35
N ARG A 52 -15.94 12.34 5.16
CA ARG A 52 -16.07 12.33 6.63
C ARG A 52 -17.15 13.29 7.12
N ASP A 53 -17.66 13.04 8.32
CA ASP A 53 -18.80 13.76 8.90
C ASP A 53 -18.42 15.18 9.31
N GLY A 54 -17.23 15.40 9.87
CA GLY A 54 -16.78 16.68 10.42
C GLY A 54 -17.39 17.02 11.78
N ASP A 55 -18.22 16.14 12.35
CA ASP A 55 -18.82 16.33 13.67
C ASP A 55 -17.83 16.04 14.79
N ARG A 56 -17.26 17.09 15.40
CA ARG A 56 -16.27 16.97 16.49
C ARG A 56 -16.78 16.17 17.70
N LYS A 57 -18.09 16.03 17.89
CA LYS A 57 -18.68 15.26 18.99
C LYS A 57 -18.61 13.74 18.77
N ARG A 58 -18.43 13.28 17.53
CA ARG A 58 -18.34 11.85 17.17
C ARG A 58 -17.00 11.54 16.53
N TYR A 59 -16.22 10.67 17.18
CA TYR A 59 -14.90 10.25 16.69
C TYR A 59 -13.99 11.43 16.27
N LEU A 60 -14.06 12.54 17.01
CA LEU A 60 -13.27 13.75 16.73
C LEU A 60 -13.48 14.31 15.31
N GLY A 61 -14.68 14.16 14.73
CA GLY A 61 -14.98 14.60 13.36
C GLY A 61 -14.76 13.54 12.29
N LYS A 62 -14.23 12.37 12.64
CA LYS A 62 -13.84 11.31 11.70
C LYS A 62 -14.93 10.29 11.38
N GLY A 63 -16.16 10.49 11.87
CA GLY A 63 -17.31 9.65 11.50
C GLY A 63 -17.52 9.59 9.98
N VAL A 64 -18.16 8.53 9.50
CA VAL A 64 -18.44 8.28 8.07
C VAL A 64 -19.93 8.05 7.82
N SER A 65 -20.81 8.53 8.71
CA SER A 65 -22.25 8.32 8.58
C SER A 65 -22.85 8.92 7.30
N LYS A 66 -22.29 10.03 6.79
CA LYS A 66 -22.66 10.59 5.49
C LYS A 66 -22.38 9.62 4.34
N ALA A 67 -21.21 8.98 4.32
CA ALA A 67 -20.84 8.01 3.30
C ALA A 67 -21.74 6.76 3.39
N VAL A 68 -22.00 6.25 4.59
CA VAL A 68 -22.94 5.13 4.83
C VAL A 68 -24.35 5.45 4.32
N ARG A 69 -24.88 6.65 4.63
CA ARG A 69 -26.18 7.09 4.10
C ARG A 69 -26.18 7.20 2.57
N ASN A 70 -25.12 7.73 1.96
CA ASN A 70 -25.02 7.81 0.51
C ASN A 70 -25.11 6.41 -0.14
N VAL A 71 -24.54 5.37 0.48
CA VAL A 71 -24.70 3.98 -0.03
C VAL A 71 -26.16 3.56 -0.03
N ILE A 72 -26.87 3.74 1.08
CA ILE A 72 -28.23 3.25 1.28
C ILE A 72 -29.26 4.08 0.50
N GLU A 73 -29.15 5.41 0.54
CA GLU A 73 -30.17 6.32 0.02
C GLU A 73 -29.96 6.68 -1.46
N LYS A 74 -28.76 6.50 -2.01
CA LYS A 74 -28.44 6.90 -3.39
C LYS A 74 -27.90 5.75 -4.23
N ILE A 75 -26.86 5.06 -3.77
CA ILE A 75 -26.19 4.02 -4.56
C ILE A 75 -27.09 2.79 -4.71
N LEU A 76 -27.70 2.30 -3.63
CA LEU A 76 -28.61 1.15 -3.66
C LEU A 76 -29.77 1.35 -4.65
N PRO A 77 -30.56 2.44 -4.60
CA PRO A 77 -31.64 2.66 -5.56
C PRO A 77 -31.16 2.65 -7.03
N ALA A 78 -29.97 3.17 -7.30
CA ALA A 78 -29.41 3.21 -8.65
C ALA A 78 -28.96 1.82 -9.13
N LEU A 79 -28.36 1.00 -8.26
CA LEU A 79 -27.80 -0.29 -8.62
C LEU A 79 -28.76 -1.47 -8.50
N ARG A 80 -29.91 -1.33 -7.84
CA ARG A 80 -30.88 -2.42 -7.72
C ARG A 80 -31.33 -2.91 -9.10
N GLY A 81 -31.23 -4.21 -9.32
CA GLY A 81 -31.57 -4.86 -10.59
C GLY A 81 -30.45 -4.84 -11.64
N VAL A 82 -29.35 -4.13 -11.41
CA VAL A 82 -28.17 -4.12 -12.29
C VAL A 82 -27.44 -5.47 -12.21
N GLU A 83 -26.90 -5.93 -13.33
CA GLU A 83 -26.13 -7.18 -13.42
C GLU A 83 -24.77 -7.04 -12.70
N ALA A 84 -24.55 -7.82 -11.63
CA ALA A 84 -23.33 -7.73 -10.84
C ALA A 84 -22.09 -8.24 -11.58
N LEU A 85 -22.27 -9.13 -12.56
CA LEU A 85 -21.18 -9.63 -13.41
C LEU A 85 -20.64 -8.56 -14.37
N ASP A 86 -21.39 -7.49 -14.63
CA ASP A 86 -20.93 -6.34 -15.40
C ASP A 86 -20.31 -5.28 -14.47
N GLN A 87 -19.14 -5.61 -13.92
CA GLN A 87 -18.39 -4.72 -13.02
C GLN A 87 -18.18 -3.31 -13.61
N PRO A 88 -17.79 -3.14 -14.90
CA PRO A 88 -17.69 -1.82 -15.50
C PRO A 88 -19.00 -1.03 -15.50
N ALA A 89 -20.16 -1.67 -15.75
CA ALA A 89 -21.45 -0.98 -15.70
C ALA A 89 -21.81 -0.53 -14.27
N VAL A 90 -21.59 -1.39 -13.27
CA VAL A 90 -21.79 -1.07 -11.85
C VAL A 90 -20.93 0.13 -11.44
N ASP A 91 -19.63 0.09 -11.75
CA ASP A 91 -18.71 1.17 -11.40
C ASP A 91 -19.05 2.47 -12.14
N ARG A 92 -19.37 2.39 -13.44
CA ARG A 92 -19.75 3.56 -14.24
C ARG A 92 -21.01 4.23 -13.72
N LEU A 93 -22.03 3.46 -13.34
CA LEU A 93 -23.27 4.02 -12.80
C LEU A 93 -23.01 4.80 -11.50
N MET A 94 -22.14 4.29 -10.61
CA MET A 94 -21.75 5.00 -9.40
C MET A 94 -20.96 6.28 -9.69
N LEU A 95 -20.06 6.26 -10.68
CA LEU A 95 -19.29 7.43 -11.10
C LEU A 95 -20.20 8.51 -11.71
N ASP A 96 -21.14 8.11 -12.59
CA ASP A 96 -22.12 9.02 -13.18
C ASP A 96 -23.06 9.59 -12.09
N LEU A 97 -23.46 8.75 -11.12
CA LEU A 97 -24.24 9.16 -9.95
C LEU A 97 -23.46 10.05 -8.97
N ASP A 98 -22.13 10.05 -8.97
CA ASP A 98 -21.32 11.02 -8.24
C ASP A 98 -21.12 12.32 -9.02
N GLY A 99 -20.82 12.22 -10.31
CA GLY A 99 -20.69 13.36 -11.21
C GLY A 99 -19.52 14.31 -10.93
N THR A 100 -18.59 13.96 -10.02
CA THR A 100 -17.39 14.76 -9.72
C THR A 100 -16.11 13.98 -10.05
N GLU A 101 -15.04 14.68 -10.44
CA GLU A 101 -13.75 14.03 -10.76
C GLU A 101 -13.14 13.32 -9.54
N THR A 102 -13.35 13.88 -8.34
CA THR A 102 -12.75 13.42 -7.07
C THR A 102 -13.65 12.50 -6.25
N LYS A 103 -14.83 12.10 -6.75
CA LYS A 103 -15.81 11.27 -6.02
C LYS A 103 -16.34 11.93 -4.74
N SER A 104 -16.35 13.26 -4.71
CA SER A 104 -16.62 14.06 -3.51
C SER A 104 -18.10 14.10 -3.09
N ARG A 105 -19.04 13.80 -3.99
CA ARG A 105 -20.49 13.90 -3.72
C ARG A 105 -20.99 12.68 -2.94
N LEU A 106 -20.60 11.49 -3.36
CA LEU A 106 -20.93 10.22 -2.71
C LEU A 106 -19.87 9.84 -1.67
N GLY A 107 -18.62 10.23 -1.90
CA GLY A 107 -17.45 9.81 -1.14
C GLY A 107 -16.75 8.64 -1.82
N ALA A 108 -15.44 8.76 -2.04
CA ALA A 108 -14.63 7.69 -2.62
C ALA A 108 -14.72 6.39 -1.79
N ASN A 109 -14.88 6.54 -0.47
CA ASN A 109 -15.07 5.46 0.47
C ASN A 109 -16.43 4.75 0.37
N ALA A 110 -17.49 5.43 -0.07
CA ALA A 110 -18.76 4.77 -0.35
C ALA A 110 -18.68 3.97 -1.66
N ILE A 111 -18.17 4.59 -2.74
CA ILE A 111 -18.10 4.00 -4.07
C ILE A 111 -17.22 2.75 -4.07
N LEU A 112 -16.02 2.82 -3.47
CA LEU A 112 -15.15 1.66 -3.46
C LEU A 112 -15.71 0.50 -2.63
N ALA A 113 -16.37 0.78 -1.50
CA ALA A 113 -16.92 -0.27 -0.64
C ALA A 113 -17.93 -1.12 -1.43
N VAL A 114 -18.80 -0.45 -2.19
CA VAL A 114 -19.78 -1.10 -3.06
C VAL A 114 -19.10 -1.82 -4.22
N SER A 115 -18.12 -1.20 -4.89
CA SER A 115 -17.38 -1.80 -6.02
C SER A 115 -16.71 -3.12 -5.63
N LEU A 116 -15.98 -3.13 -4.51
CA LEU A 116 -15.29 -4.32 -4.00
C LEU A 116 -16.27 -5.39 -3.48
N ALA A 117 -17.36 -4.98 -2.83
CA ALA A 117 -18.40 -5.89 -2.37
C ALA A 117 -19.12 -6.55 -3.56
N ASN A 118 -19.40 -5.80 -4.63
CA ASN A 118 -19.98 -6.31 -5.87
C ASN A 118 -19.08 -7.36 -6.52
N ALA A 119 -17.79 -7.07 -6.70
CA ALA A 119 -16.85 -8.03 -7.28
C ALA A 119 -16.78 -9.35 -6.49
N LYS A 120 -16.87 -9.28 -5.15
CA LYS A 120 -16.94 -10.46 -4.29
C LYS A 120 -18.25 -11.23 -4.44
N ALA A 121 -19.38 -10.52 -4.52
CA ALA A 121 -20.70 -11.13 -4.72
C ALA A 121 -20.77 -11.83 -6.09
N ALA A 122 -20.29 -11.16 -7.13
CA ALA A 122 -20.21 -11.68 -8.48
C ALA A 122 -19.31 -12.92 -8.57
N ALA A 123 -18.12 -12.89 -7.95
CA ALA A 123 -17.23 -14.05 -7.86
C ALA A 123 -17.91 -15.24 -7.17
N ALA A 124 -18.65 -14.99 -6.08
CA ALA A 124 -19.42 -16.01 -5.37
C ALA A 124 -20.55 -16.59 -6.24
N ALA A 125 -21.26 -15.75 -7.01
CA ALA A 125 -22.35 -16.17 -7.89
C ALA A 125 -21.89 -17.15 -8.98
N VAL A 126 -20.68 -16.96 -9.51
CA VAL A 126 -20.09 -17.88 -10.51
C VAL A 126 -19.24 -19.00 -9.88
N GLY A 127 -19.21 -19.12 -8.55
CA GLY A 127 -18.47 -20.15 -7.83
C GLY A 127 -16.95 -20.06 -8.00
N GLN A 128 -16.40 -18.86 -8.22
CA GLN A 128 -14.96 -18.65 -8.40
C GLN A 128 -14.32 -17.92 -7.21
N PRO A 129 -13.08 -18.27 -6.82
CA PRO A 129 -12.29 -17.42 -5.94
C PRO A 129 -12.09 -16.03 -6.56
N LEU A 130 -12.15 -14.97 -5.75
CA LEU A 130 -12.06 -13.58 -6.23
C LEU A 130 -10.85 -13.32 -7.15
N PHE A 131 -9.68 -13.88 -6.83
CA PHE A 131 -8.48 -13.68 -7.64
C PHE A 131 -8.59 -14.30 -9.05
N ARG A 132 -9.37 -15.39 -9.20
CA ARG A 132 -9.67 -16.01 -10.50
C ARG A 132 -10.73 -15.22 -11.25
N TYR A 133 -11.75 -14.76 -10.55
CA TYR A 133 -12.78 -13.90 -11.12
C TYR A 133 -12.17 -12.62 -11.73
N LEU A 134 -11.26 -11.97 -11.01
CA LEU A 134 -10.62 -10.73 -11.46
C LEU A 134 -9.48 -10.95 -12.47
N GLY A 135 -8.60 -11.92 -12.22
CA GLY A 135 -7.37 -12.11 -12.99
C GLY A 135 -7.45 -13.20 -14.07
N GLY A 136 -8.60 -13.87 -14.19
CA GLY A 136 -8.83 -14.92 -15.17
C GLY A 136 -8.06 -16.24 -14.92
N PRO A 137 -8.03 -17.13 -15.92
CA PRO A 137 -7.51 -18.50 -15.78
C PRO A 137 -5.99 -18.58 -15.56
N ASN A 138 -5.25 -17.49 -15.82
CA ASN A 138 -3.80 -17.43 -15.58
C ASN A 138 -3.39 -16.67 -14.31
N ALA A 139 -4.33 -16.21 -13.49
CA ALA A 139 -4.03 -15.64 -12.18
C ALA A 139 -3.43 -16.69 -11.23
N LYS A 140 -2.10 -16.84 -11.28
CA LYS A 140 -1.35 -17.87 -10.53
C LYS A 140 -0.03 -17.37 -9.92
N VAL A 141 0.35 -16.13 -10.21
CA VAL A 141 1.59 -15.53 -9.73
C VAL A 141 1.34 -14.88 -8.37
N LEU A 142 2.02 -15.35 -7.34
CA LEU A 142 2.03 -14.79 -6.00
C LEU A 142 3.08 -13.67 -5.92
N PRO A 143 2.75 -12.54 -5.27
CA PRO A 143 3.62 -11.38 -5.21
C PRO A 143 4.82 -11.61 -4.28
N VAL A 144 5.94 -10.95 -4.57
CA VAL A 144 7.06 -10.80 -3.63
C VAL A 144 6.68 -9.72 -2.62
N PRO A 145 6.53 -10.04 -1.33
CA PRO A 145 6.17 -9.03 -0.34
C PRO A 145 7.36 -8.10 -0.07
N MET A 146 7.12 -6.78 -0.11
CA MET A 146 8.03 -5.82 0.53
C MET A 146 7.51 -5.58 1.94
N ALA A 147 8.14 -6.20 2.92
CA ALA A 147 7.65 -6.22 4.29
C ALA A 147 8.38 -5.17 5.13
N ASN A 148 7.68 -4.12 5.53
CA ASN A 148 8.21 -3.10 6.43
C ASN A 148 8.52 -3.70 7.81
N VAL A 149 9.76 -3.50 8.27
CA VAL A 149 10.26 -3.99 9.56
C VAL A 149 10.79 -2.89 10.47
N ILE A 150 11.10 -1.69 9.93
CA ILE A 150 11.52 -0.51 10.69
C ILE A 150 10.85 0.74 10.10
N ASN A 151 10.28 1.56 10.97
CA ASN A 151 9.65 2.84 10.66
C ASN A 151 10.52 4.02 11.09
N GLY A 152 10.63 5.00 10.19
CA GLY A 152 11.11 6.36 10.46
C GLY A 152 10.10 7.37 9.94
N GLY A 153 10.59 8.52 9.47
CA GLY A 153 9.77 9.52 8.78
C GLY A 153 8.53 9.93 9.59
N ALA A 154 7.42 10.23 8.93
CA ALA A 154 6.18 10.65 9.60
C ALA A 154 5.55 9.56 10.50
N HIS A 155 5.87 8.28 10.27
CA HIS A 155 5.29 7.13 10.98
C HIS A 155 5.91 6.86 12.36
N SER A 156 6.91 7.65 12.77
CA SER A 156 7.71 7.38 13.96
C SER A 156 8.35 8.64 14.54
N ASP A 157 8.54 8.67 15.86
CA ASP A 157 9.37 9.67 16.55
C ASP A 157 10.87 9.36 16.50
N ALA A 158 11.26 8.28 15.79
CA ALA A 158 12.66 7.93 15.58
C ALA A 158 13.41 9.04 14.80
N PRO A 159 14.69 9.27 15.11
CA PRO A 159 15.52 10.27 14.44
C PRO A 159 16.04 9.71 13.10
N ILE A 160 15.11 9.27 12.24
CA ILE A 160 15.38 8.72 10.92
C ILE A 160 14.40 9.40 9.95
N ASP A 161 14.91 9.98 8.87
CA ASP A 161 14.08 10.75 7.94
C ASP A 161 13.35 9.88 6.92
N PHE A 162 13.92 8.73 6.53
CA PHE A 162 13.24 7.77 5.64
C PHE A 162 12.10 7.08 6.39
N GLN A 163 10.98 6.88 5.69
CA GLN A 163 9.74 6.43 6.28
C GLN A 163 9.71 4.94 6.56
N GLU A 164 10.13 4.10 5.60
CA GLU A 164 10.07 2.64 5.74
C GLU A 164 11.36 1.94 5.29
N PHE A 165 11.74 0.92 6.06
CA PHE A 165 12.81 0.01 5.71
C PHE A 165 12.25 -1.41 5.65
N MET A 166 12.31 -2.00 4.46
CA MET A 166 11.60 -3.22 4.12
C MET A 166 12.54 -4.38 3.79
N VAL A 167 12.10 -5.58 4.14
CA VAL A 167 12.71 -6.86 3.76
C VAL A 167 11.99 -7.40 2.52
N VAL A 168 12.75 -7.84 1.53
CA VAL A 168 12.25 -8.35 0.24
C VAL A 168 12.76 -9.78 0.02
N PRO A 169 11.94 -10.82 0.26
CA PRO A 169 12.35 -12.23 0.17
C PRO A 169 12.30 -12.75 -1.27
N LYS A 170 13.18 -12.24 -2.13
CA LYS A 170 13.18 -12.56 -3.56
C LYS A 170 13.74 -13.96 -3.88
N GLY A 171 14.70 -14.48 -3.10
CA GLY A 171 15.40 -15.73 -3.45
C GLY A 171 14.72 -17.02 -3.03
N PHE A 172 13.38 -17.04 -2.96
CA PHE A 172 12.57 -18.21 -2.60
C PHE A 172 11.77 -18.74 -3.80
N HIS A 173 11.13 -19.90 -3.62
CA HIS A 173 10.33 -20.56 -4.66
C HIS A 173 8.82 -20.55 -4.37
N THR A 174 8.45 -20.32 -3.11
CA THR A 174 7.06 -20.30 -2.63
C THR A 174 6.83 -19.02 -1.83
N PHE A 175 5.59 -18.54 -1.84
CA PHE A 175 5.18 -17.42 -1.00
C PHE A 175 5.24 -17.80 0.49
N SER A 176 4.86 -19.03 0.85
CA SER A 176 4.96 -19.53 2.23
C SER A 176 6.38 -19.46 2.79
N ASP A 177 7.39 -19.94 2.06
CA ASP A 177 8.79 -19.86 2.54
C ASP A 177 9.29 -18.42 2.63
N ALA A 178 8.90 -17.59 1.67
CA ALA A 178 9.24 -16.17 1.66
C ALA A 178 8.65 -15.43 2.87
N LEU A 179 7.37 -15.67 3.19
CA LEU A 179 6.69 -15.06 4.33
C LEU A 179 7.25 -15.57 5.67
N ARG A 180 7.59 -16.87 5.74
CA ARG A 180 8.28 -17.45 6.90
C ARG A 180 9.61 -16.75 7.16
N ALA A 181 10.42 -16.56 6.12
CA ALA A 181 11.69 -15.85 6.23
C ALA A 181 11.52 -14.42 6.74
N VAL A 182 10.54 -13.67 6.21
CA VAL A 182 10.22 -12.31 6.71
C VAL A 182 9.88 -12.32 8.20
N THR A 183 9.07 -13.29 8.64
CA THR A 183 8.63 -13.38 10.04
C THR A 183 9.79 -13.75 10.98
N GLU A 184 10.62 -14.72 10.59
CA GLU A 184 11.82 -15.09 11.33
C GLU A 184 12.80 -13.90 11.45
N ILE A 185 13.00 -13.14 10.37
CA ILE A 185 13.84 -11.93 10.35
C ILE A 185 13.26 -10.84 11.25
N PHE A 186 11.95 -10.63 11.24
CA PHE A 186 11.28 -9.66 12.13
C PHE A 186 11.49 -10.00 13.61
N HIS A 187 11.40 -11.28 13.98
CA HIS A 187 11.67 -11.73 15.35
C HIS A 187 13.16 -11.64 15.73
N ALA A 188 14.07 -11.96 14.80
CA ALA A 188 15.51 -11.76 15.00
C ALA A 188 15.84 -10.27 15.18
N LEU A 189 15.21 -9.40 14.40
CA LEU A 189 15.37 -7.94 14.51
C LEU A 189 14.93 -7.43 15.88
N LYS A 190 13.82 -7.93 16.42
CA LYS A 190 13.39 -7.63 17.79
C LYS A 190 14.49 -7.93 18.80
N ALA A 191 15.20 -9.05 18.64
CA ALA A 191 16.30 -9.43 19.52
C ALA A 191 17.53 -8.54 19.33
N VAL A 192 17.88 -8.19 18.09
CA VAL A 192 18.98 -7.24 17.76
C VAL A 192 18.72 -5.88 18.41
N LEU A 193 17.51 -5.34 18.28
CA LEU A 193 17.13 -4.05 18.87
C LEU A 193 17.18 -4.09 20.40
N LYS A 194 16.66 -5.14 21.03
CA LYS A 194 16.74 -5.33 22.49
C LYS A 194 18.17 -5.39 23.00
N LYS A 195 19.07 -6.10 22.31
CA LYS A 195 20.50 -6.16 22.68
C LYS A 195 21.17 -4.80 22.63
N LYS A 196 20.71 -3.90 21.76
CA LYS A 196 21.17 -2.49 21.68
C LYS A 196 20.46 -1.56 22.67
N GLY A 197 19.57 -2.07 23.53
CA GLY A 197 18.78 -1.25 24.47
C GLY A 197 17.71 -0.39 23.80
N LEU A 198 17.32 -0.71 22.56
CA LEU A 198 16.36 0.07 21.78
C LEU A 198 14.93 -0.42 21.98
N SER A 199 13.97 0.50 21.78
CA SER A 199 12.54 0.19 21.80
C SER A 199 12.18 -0.87 20.74
N THR A 200 11.25 -1.75 21.10
CA THR A 200 10.63 -2.72 20.18
C THR A 200 9.12 -2.51 20.08
N ALA A 201 8.66 -1.29 20.41
CA ALA A 201 7.31 -0.85 20.08
C ALA A 201 7.14 -0.79 18.55
N VAL A 202 5.93 -1.07 18.09
CA VAL A 202 5.60 -1.12 16.66
C VAL A 202 4.82 0.13 16.24
N GLY A 203 5.18 0.69 15.08
CA GLY A 203 4.53 1.88 14.50
C GLY A 203 3.30 1.53 13.67
N ASP A 204 2.89 2.43 12.78
CA ASP A 204 1.74 2.26 11.86
C ASP A 204 1.76 0.98 11.03
N GLU A 205 2.95 0.52 10.69
CA GLU A 205 3.07 -0.54 9.71
C GLU A 205 3.24 -1.92 10.32
N GLY A 206 3.36 -1.99 11.65
CA GLY A 206 3.81 -3.20 12.36
C GLY A 206 5.33 -3.33 12.44
N GLY A 207 6.08 -2.51 11.69
CA GLY A 207 7.53 -2.34 11.85
C GLY A 207 7.90 -1.70 13.19
N PHE A 208 9.13 -1.92 13.65
CA PHE A 208 9.64 -1.30 14.87
C PHE A 208 9.95 0.19 14.67
N ALA A 209 9.81 1.00 15.71
CA ALA A 209 10.16 2.42 15.71
C ALA A 209 11.35 2.73 16.66
N PRO A 210 12.54 2.12 16.49
CA PRO A 210 13.67 2.33 17.38
C PRO A 210 14.37 3.67 17.13
N LYS A 211 14.98 4.24 18.17
CA LYS A 211 15.86 5.41 18.07
C LYS A 211 17.23 5.02 17.51
N LEU A 212 17.35 4.88 16.19
CA LEU A 212 18.61 4.59 15.50
C LEU A 212 19.27 5.87 14.99
N ASP A 213 20.60 5.87 14.90
CA ASP A 213 21.39 7.08 14.61
C ASP A 213 21.38 7.49 13.12
N SER A 214 21.06 6.58 12.20
CA SER A 214 20.97 6.86 10.76
C SER A 214 20.17 5.81 9.98
N ALA A 215 19.92 6.12 8.69
CA ALA A 215 19.35 5.16 7.74
C ALA A 215 20.26 3.92 7.55
N GLU A 216 21.58 4.11 7.50
CA GLU A 216 22.55 3.00 7.48
C GLU A 216 22.44 2.14 8.74
N GLY A 217 22.27 2.75 9.92
CA GLY A 217 22.07 2.01 11.17
C GLY A 217 20.82 1.12 11.15
N ALA A 218 19.74 1.56 10.48
CA ALA A 218 18.55 0.74 10.25
C ALA A 218 18.82 -0.42 9.29
N ILE A 219 19.48 -0.13 8.16
CA ILE A 219 19.88 -1.16 7.19
C ILE A 219 20.78 -2.21 7.84
N GLU A 220 21.80 -1.81 8.58
CA GLU A 220 22.72 -2.71 9.27
C GLU A 220 22.02 -3.57 10.33
N ALA A 221 21.06 -3.02 11.07
CA ALA A 221 20.26 -3.78 12.02
C ALA A 221 19.43 -4.87 11.32
N ILE A 222 18.82 -4.56 10.16
CA ILE A 222 18.07 -5.52 9.35
C ILE A 222 19.01 -6.59 8.77
N LEU A 223 20.20 -6.22 8.29
CA LEU A 223 21.18 -7.17 7.76
C LEU A 223 21.72 -8.09 8.85
N GLN A 224 21.95 -7.58 10.07
CA GLN A 224 22.32 -8.40 11.21
C GLN A 224 21.19 -9.37 11.57
N ALA A 225 19.94 -8.91 11.62
CA ALA A 225 18.78 -9.77 11.86
C ALA A 225 18.60 -10.84 10.78
N THR A 226 18.85 -10.48 9.52
CA THR A 226 18.83 -11.40 8.37
C THR A 226 19.85 -12.52 8.55
N LYS A 227 21.07 -12.18 8.97
CA LYS A 227 22.14 -13.13 9.28
C LYS A 227 21.78 -14.00 10.49
N ASP A 228 21.29 -13.41 11.57
CA ASP A 228 20.91 -14.12 12.80
C ASP A 228 19.76 -15.11 12.56
N ALA A 229 18.86 -14.80 11.62
CA ALA A 229 17.79 -15.69 11.17
C ALA A 229 18.26 -16.77 10.17
N GLY A 230 19.53 -16.80 9.79
CA GLY A 230 20.10 -17.83 8.90
C GLY A 230 19.91 -17.59 7.40
N TYR A 231 19.52 -16.37 6.99
CA TYR A 231 19.30 -16.02 5.58
C TYR A 231 20.47 -15.24 4.96
N LYS A 232 20.61 -15.35 3.64
CA LYS A 232 21.67 -14.66 2.88
C LYS A 232 21.17 -13.37 2.24
N ALA A 233 21.66 -12.23 2.73
CA ALA A 233 21.44 -10.93 2.11
C ALA A 233 22.01 -10.87 0.68
N GLY A 234 21.31 -10.20 -0.24
CA GLY A 234 21.66 -10.12 -1.66
C GLY A 234 21.48 -11.42 -2.47
N LYS A 235 21.00 -12.50 -1.84
CA LYS A 235 20.69 -13.78 -2.50
C LYS A 235 19.28 -14.24 -2.22
N GLN A 236 18.93 -14.36 -0.94
CA GLN A 236 17.59 -14.74 -0.48
C GLN A 236 16.77 -13.50 -0.12
N ILE A 237 17.42 -12.56 0.56
CA ILE A 237 16.81 -11.36 1.11
C ILE A 237 17.45 -10.12 0.50
N PHE A 238 16.62 -9.21 0.01
CA PHE A 238 17.00 -7.89 -0.46
C PHE A 238 16.30 -6.84 0.41
N LEU A 239 16.62 -5.57 0.20
CA LEU A 239 16.02 -4.46 0.91
C LEU A 239 15.23 -3.56 -0.04
N ALA A 240 14.18 -2.95 0.48
CA ALA A 240 13.50 -1.82 -0.15
C ALA A 240 13.40 -0.67 0.85
N LEU A 241 13.43 0.55 0.33
CA LEU A 241 13.32 1.78 1.13
C LEU A 241 12.12 2.57 0.62
N ASP A 242 11.27 3.05 1.51
CA ASP A 242 10.39 4.18 1.21
C ASP A 242 10.98 5.42 1.90
N ALA A 243 11.45 6.37 1.09
CA ALA A 243 12.00 7.59 1.61
C ALA A 243 10.91 8.60 1.98
N ALA A 244 9.75 8.59 1.32
CA ALA A 244 8.73 9.64 1.40
C ALA A 244 9.35 11.05 1.33
N SER A 245 10.23 11.28 0.34
CA SER A 245 11.11 12.46 0.31
C SER A 245 10.39 13.80 0.29
N SER A 246 9.11 13.83 -0.09
CA SER A 246 8.25 15.00 0.00
C SER A 246 8.18 15.58 1.43
N GLU A 247 8.20 14.74 2.47
CA GLU A 247 8.09 15.14 3.89
C GLU A 247 9.28 15.97 4.39
N PHE A 248 10.45 15.74 3.80
CA PHE A 248 11.68 16.47 4.12
C PHE A 248 12.15 17.37 2.98
N TYR A 249 11.35 17.56 1.93
CA TYR A 249 11.57 18.56 0.91
C TYR A 249 11.13 19.94 1.40
N THR A 250 11.87 20.98 0.99
CA THR A 250 11.61 22.35 1.42
C THR A 250 11.17 23.21 0.24
N ARG A 251 10.42 24.27 0.53
CA ARG A 251 10.05 25.30 -0.46
C ARG A 251 11.25 25.92 -1.20
N SER A 252 12.45 25.80 -0.61
CA SER A 252 13.71 26.27 -1.21
C SER A 252 14.31 25.31 -2.25
N GLY A 253 13.66 24.17 -2.54
CA GLY A 253 14.15 23.17 -3.49
C GLY A 253 15.24 22.23 -2.94
N ASN A 254 15.38 22.17 -1.61
CA ASN A 254 16.37 21.33 -0.93
C ASN A 254 15.69 20.29 -0.04
N TYR A 255 16.39 19.18 0.22
CA TYR A 255 16.00 18.13 1.15
C TYR A 255 16.72 18.34 2.49
N VAL A 256 16.01 18.28 3.61
CA VAL A 256 16.57 18.53 4.95
C VAL A 256 16.22 17.39 5.88
N PHE A 257 17.24 16.67 6.35
CA PHE A 257 17.11 15.56 7.30
C PHE A 257 16.82 16.07 8.72
N LYS A 258 15.62 16.61 8.92
CA LYS A 258 15.16 17.28 10.15
C LYS A 258 15.12 16.34 11.35
N LYS A 259 14.86 15.04 11.14
CA LYS A 259 14.74 14.06 12.23
C LYS A 259 16.08 13.48 12.65
N SER A 260 17.01 13.26 11.71
CA SER A 260 18.32 12.67 12.01
C SER A 260 19.42 13.71 12.24
N THR A 261 20.06 14.18 11.16
CA THR A 261 21.38 14.83 11.19
C THR A 261 21.31 16.35 11.01
N GLY A 262 20.15 16.88 10.63
CA GLY A 262 19.98 18.27 10.19
C GLY A 262 20.65 18.57 8.85
N ARG A 263 21.21 17.55 8.16
CA ARG A 263 21.91 17.73 6.89
C ARG A 263 20.96 18.28 5.83
N LYS A 264 21.40 19.32 5.14
CA LYS A 264 20.75 19.88 3.96
C LYS A 264 21.42 19.32 2.70
N LEU A 265 20.60 18.85 1.77
CA LEU A 265 21.00 18.24 0.52
C LEU A 265 20.29 18.92 -0.64
N THR A 266 21.02 19.14 -1.72
CA THR A 266 20.43 19.33 -3.05
C THR A 266 19.86 18.00 -3.55
N GLY A 267 18.94 18.03 -4.51
CA GLY A 267 18.43 16.78 -5.10
C GLY A 267 19.51 15.93 -5.78
N ALA A 268 20.56 16.56 -6.33
CA ALA A 268 21.70 15.82 -6.88
C ALA A 268 22.47 15.06 -5.78
N GLU A 269 22.74 15.70 -4.63
CA GLU A 269 23.42 15.04 -3.51
C GLU A 269 22.55 13.94 -2.88
N LEU A 270 21.22 14.08 -2.91
CA LEU A 270 20.30 13.03 -2.47
C LEU A 270 20.35 11.82 -3.43
N VAL A 271 20.37 12.06 -4.74
CA VAL A 271 20.57 11.00 -5.75
C VAL A 271 21.93 10.29 -5.57
N ASP A 272 22.98 11.04 -5.24
CA ASP A 272 24.30 10.47 -4.93
C ASP A 272 24.29 9.62 -3.66
N LEU A 273 23.54 10.04 -2.63
CA LEU A 273 23.33 9.27 -1.41
C LEU A 273 22.69 7.91 -1.73
N TYR A 274 21.60 7.87 -2.52
CA TYR A 274 21.00 6.60 -2.94
C TYR A 274 21.96 5.74 -3.75
N GLY A 275 22.75 6.36 -4.63
CA GLY A 275 23.80 5.66 -5.39
C GLY A 275 24.82 4.97 -4.49
N LYS A 276 25.26 5.65 -3.42
CA LYS A 276 26.15 5.09 -2.40
C LYS A 276 25.48 3.94 -1.65
N LEU A 277 24.26 4.12 -1.15
CA LEU A 277 23.51 3.11 -0.40
C LEU A 277 23.31 1.84 -1.25
N CYS A 278 22.87 1.98 -2.50
CA CYS A 278 22.69 0.85 -3.43
C CYS A 278 24.01 0.22 -3.91
N GLY A 279 25.15 0.89 -3.71
CA GLY A 279 26.47 0.31 -3.95
C GLY A 279 26.98 -0.52 -2.77
N GLN A 280 26.53 -0.20 -1.55
CA GLN A 280 26.98 -0.81 -0.30
C GLN A 280 26.04 -1.92 0.20
N TYR A 281 24.76 -1.81 -0.09
CA TYR A 281 23.72 -2.68 0.45
C TYR A 281 22.86 -3.31 -0.65
N PRO A 282 22.26 -4.50 -0.42
CA PRO A 282 21.44 -5.20 -1.41
C PRO A 282 20.03 -4.57 -1.52
N ILE A 283 19.98 -3.25 -1.76
CA ILE A 283 18.74 -2.51 -2.00
C ILE A 283 18.31 -2.77 -3.43
N SER A 284 17.11 -3.34 -3.60
CA SER A 284 16.51 -3.65 -4.89
C SER A 284 15.39 -2.70 -5.29
N SER A 285 14.85 -1.91 -4.35
CA SER A 285 13.79 -0.96 -4.60
C SER A 285 13.91 0.31 -3.74
N ILE A 286 13.60 1.46 -4.32
CA ILE A 286 13.45 2.75 -3.64
C ILE A 286 12.11 3.35 -4.07
N GLU A 287 11.27 3.63 -3.09
CA GLU A 287 10.02 4.36 -3.22
C GLU A 287 10.21 5.82 -2.81
N ASP A 288 9.61 6.72 -3.58
CA ASP A 288 9.59 8.17 -3.37
C ASP A 288 10.94 8.78 -2.99
N GLY A 289 11.98 8.37 -3.73
CA GLY A 289 13.34 8.84 -3.52
C GLY A 289 13.50 10.35 -3.73
N CYS A 290 12.64 10.99 -4.51
CA CYS A 290 12.59 12.45 -4.65
C CYS A 290 11.17 12.95 -4.39
N ALA A 291 11.02 14.23 -4.04
CA ALA A 291 9.71 14.82 -3.81
C ALA A 291 8.83 14.73 -5.06
N GLU A 292 7.51 14.65 -4.88
CA GLU A 292 6.50 14.54 -5.97
C GLU A 292 6.62 15.63 -7.06
N SER A 293 7.12 16.81 -6.68
CA SER A 293 7.31 17.96 -7.57
C SER A 293 8.70 18.02 -8.22
N ASP A 294 9.67 17.23 -7.76
CA ASP A 294 11.06 17.27 -8.21
C ASP A 294 11.36 16.32 -9.39
N TRP A 295 10.64 16.52 -10.49
CA TRP A 295 10.75 15.71 -11.71
C TRP A 295 12.18 15.70 -12.30
N THR A 296 12.92 16.79 -12.06
CA THR A 296 14.31 16.92 -12.55
C THR A 296 15.23 15.92 -11.86
N ASN A 297 15.20 15.84 -10.53
CA ASN A 297 16.07 14.90 -9.83
C ASN A 297 15.51 13.47 -9.84
N TRP A 298 14.19 13.29 -9.98
CA TRP A 298 13.60 11.99 -10.34
C TRP A 298 14.18 11.41 -11.64
N LYS A 299 14.32 12.24 -12.69
CA LYS A 299 14.96 11.81 -13.94
C LYS A 299 16.42 11.43 -13.73
N LYS A 300 17.17 12.22 -12.96
CA LYS A 300 18.58 11.89 -12.61
C LYS A 300 18.68 10.60 -11.80
N LEU A 301 17.76 10.37 -10.86
CA LEU A 301 17.68 9.14 -10.08
C LEU A 301 17.45 7.93 -11.00
N THR A 302 16.54 8.10 -11.96
CA THR A 302 16.20 7.08 -12.97
C THR A 302 17.40 6.77 -13.86
N ASP A 303 18.06 7.79 -14.40
CA ASP A 303 19.25 7.62 -15.23
C ASP A 303 20.42 6.96 -14.49
N LYS A 304 20.54 7.21 -13.18
CA LYS A 304 21.63 6.69 -12.35
C LYS A 304 21.39 5.24 -11.88
N LEU A 305 20.14 4.88 -11.56
CA LEU A 305 19.83 3.64 -10.84
C LEU A 305 18.77 2.75 -11.52
N GLY A 306 18.00 3.27 -12.47
CA GLY A 306 16.81 2.63 -13.02
C GLY A 306 17.06 1.29 -13.71
N ASP A 307 18.28 1.03 -14.19
CA ASP A 307 18.65 -0.24 -14.82
C ASP A 307 18.83 -1.40 -13.81
N ARG A 308 19.05 -1.08 -12.52
CA ARG A 308 19.41 -2.07 -11.49
C ARG A 308 18.57 -2.02 -10.22
N VAL A 309 17.86 -0.92 -9.98
CA VAL A 309 17.01 -0.70 -8.80
C VAL A 309 15.61 -0.32 -9.29
N GLN A 310 14.60 -0.94 -8.68
CA GLN A 310 13.22 -0.52 -8.87
C GLN A 310 13.00 0.86 -8.23
N LEU A 311 12.48 1.81 -8.99
CA LEU A 311 12.18 3.16 -8.57
C LEU A 311 10.67 3.33 -8.61
N VAL A 312 10.05 3.32 -7.44
CA VAL A 312 8.61 3.31 -7.26
C VAL A 312 8.14 4.74 -7.01
N GLY A 313 7.27 5.26 -7.89
CA GLY A 313 6.54 6.50 -7.61
C GLY A 313 5.23 6.20 -6.89
N ASP A 314 5.06 6.75 -5.68
CA ASP A 314 3.81 6.76 -4.92
C ASP A 314 3.16 8.14 -5.00
N ASP A 315 3.64 9.13 -4.25
CA ASP A 315 3.17 10.52 -4.32
C ASP A 315 3.45 11.13 -5.71
N LEU A 316 4.50 10.66 -6.39
CA LEU A 316 4.81 11.08 -7.76
C LEU A 316 3.66 10.81 -8.75
N PHE A 317 2.97 9.67 -8.59
CA PHE A 317 1.97 9.21 -9.55
C PHE A 317 0.55 9.19 -9.01
N VAL A 318 0.35 9.12 -7.68
CA VAL A 318 -0.96 9.10 -6.99
C VAL A 318 -1.98 8.16 -7.64
N THR A 319 -1.52 7.02 -8.14
CA THR A 319 -2.35 6.05 -8.91
C THR A 319 -3.15 6.72 -10.05
N ASN A 320 -2.62 7.79 -10.67
CA ASN A 320 -3.30 8.59 -11.68
C ASN A 320 -2.64 8.43 -13.07
N VAL A 321 -3.47 8.05 -14.05
CA VAL A 321 -3.04 7.76 -15.42
C VAL A 321 -2.38 8.96 -16.11
N LYS A 322 -2.77 10.20 -15.78
CA LYS A 322 -2.18 11.41 -16.36
C LYS A 322 -0.72 11.58 -15.91
N PHE A 323 -0.45 11.43 -14.60
CA PHE A 323 0.92 11.52 -14.06
C PHE A 323 1.77 10.33 -14.47
N LEU A 324 1.22 9.11 -14.45
CA LEU A 324 1.91 7.91 -14.92
C LEU A 324 2.32 8.04 -16.39
N ARG A 325 1.42 8.51 -17.26
CA ARG A 325 1.73 8.75 -18.68
C ARG A 325 2.88 9.74 -18.86
N LYS A 326 2.84 10.86 -18.13
CA LYS A 326 3.93 11.84 -18.12
C LYS A 326 5.25 11.21 -17.66
N GLY A 327 5.22 10.36 -16.62
CA GLY A 327 6.38 9.60 -16.15
C GLY A 327 7.00 8.72 -17.23
N ILE A 328 6.16 7.94 -17.92
CA ILE A 328 6.58 7.07 -19.03
C ILE A 328 7.20 7.89 -20.17
N GLU A 329 6.55 8.97 -20.60
CA GLU A 329 7.03 9.82 -21.70
C GLU A 329 8.36 10.50 -21.39
N GLN A 330 8.61 10.82 -20.12
CA GLN A 330 9.85 11.49 -19.68
C GLN A 330 10.95 10.53 -19.22
N GLY A 331 10.68 9.22 -19.19
CA GLY A 331 11.63 8.22 -18.66
C GLY A 331 11.92 8.45 -17.17
N VAL A 332 10.87 8.71 -16.39
CA VAL A 332 10.93 8.96 -14.94
C VAL A 332 10.35 7.78 -14.19
N ALA A 333 11.11 7.29 -13.20
CA ALA A 333 10.83 6.07 -12.44
C ALA A 333 10.77 4.83 -13.35
N ASN A 334 10.54 3.66 -12.77
CA ASN A 334 10.32 2.42 -13.53
C ASN A 334 9.24 1.51 -12.89
N SER A 335 8.56 2.02 -11.86
CA SER A 335 7.49 1.34 -11.13
C SER A 335 6.53 2.37 -10.52
N ILE A 336 5.30 1.95 -10.26
CA ILE A 336 4.26 2.75 -9.60
C ILE A 336 3.75 1.99 -8.37
N LEU A 337 3.53 2.68 -7.26
CA LEU A 337 2.78 2.11 -6.15
C LEU A 337 1.28 2.25 -6.45
N VAL A 338 0.61 1.13 -6.64
CA VAL A 338 -0.84 1.11 -6.90
C VAL A 338 -1.55 1.03 -5.56
N LYS A 339 -2.03 2.18 -5.08
CA LYS A 339 -2.91 2.20 -3.92
C LYS A 339 -4.35 2.28 -4.35
N VAL A 340 -5.12 1.30 -3.94
CA VAL A 340 -6.55 1.33 -4.21
C VAL A 340 -7.20 2.55 -3.52
N ASN A 341 -6.61 3.32 -2.53
CA ASN A 341 -7.06 4.55 -1.72
C ASN A 341 -6.95 5.85 -2.39
N GLN A 342 -5.87 5.98 -3.10
CA GLN A 342 -5.76 7.02 -4.08
C GLN A 342 -6.98 6.91 -5.05
N ILE A 343 -7.70 5.75 -5.00
CA ILE A 343 -9.13 5.49 -5.32
C ILE A 343 -10.06 4.72 -4.24
N GLY A 344 -9.77 4.65 -2.89
CA GLY A 344 -10.11 3.71 -1.67
C GLY A 344 -9.09 2.52 -1.10
N SER A 345 -8.31 2.58 0.05
CA SER A 345 -7.08 1.68 0.44
C SER A 345 -6.76 1.45 1.93
N LEU A 346 -6.26 0.22 2.17
CA LEU A 346 -6.40 -0.78 3.26
C LEU A 346 -5.47 -0.59 4.47
N SER A 347 -6.03 -0.75 5.68
CA SER A 347 -5.44 -0.48 7.00
C SER A 347 -4.75 -1.72 7.62
N ARG A 348 -4.00 -1.55 8.72
CA ARG A 348 -3.03 -2.50 9.31
C ARG A 348 -3.51 -3.94 9.58
N THR A 349 -4.68 -4.18 10.21
CA THR A 349 -5.19 -5.55 10.53
C THR A 349 -5.43 -6.37 9.26
N ASP A 350 -5.68 -5.68 8.14
CA ASP A 350 -5.87 -6.30 6.86
C ASP A 350 -4.55 -6.86 6.28
N ARG A 351 -3.37 -6.42 6.73
CA ARG A 351 -2.09 -6.99 6.26
C ARG A 351 -1.93 -8.46 6.63
N VAL A 352 -2.21 -8.81 7.89
CA VAL A 352 -2.19 -10.22 8.34
C VAL A 352 -3.28 -11.00 7.62
N ALA A 353 -4.48 -10.43 7.45
CA ALA A 353 -5.55 -11.06 6.70
C ALA A 353 -5.18 -11.30 5.22
N LYS A 354 -4.44 -10.37 4.60
CA LYS A 354 -3.91 -10.46 3.23
C LYS A 354 -2.83 -11.53 3.09
N TYR A 355 -1.86 -11.56 3.99
CA TYR A 355 -0.85 -12.63 3.96
C TYR A 355 -1.49 -14.00 4.16
N ASN A 356 -2.44 -14.12 5.09
CA ASN A 356 -3.24 -15.34 5.24
C ASN A 356 -4.07 -15.66 3.99
N GLN A 357 -4.59 -14.64 3.29
CA GLN A 357 -5.28 -14.83 2.03
C GLN A 357 -4.34 -15.31 0.92
N LEU A 358 -3.11 -14.79 0.85
CA LEU A 358 -2.09 -15.23 -0.10
C LEU A 358 -1.64 -16.67 0.19
N LEU A 359 -1.50 -17.06 1.46
CA LEU A 359 -1.27 -18.45 1.86
C LEU A 359 -2.42 -19.37 1.39
N ARG A 360 -3.67 -18.95 1.58
CA ARG A 360 -4.84 -19.69 1.08
C ARG A 360 -4.84 -19.77 -0.46
N ILE A 361 -4.49 -18.69 -1.15
CA ILE A 361 -4.39 -18.68 -2.62
C ILE A 361 -3.29 -19.63 -3.10
N GLU A 362 -2.12 -19.60 -2.47
CA GLU A 362 -1.04 -20.55 -2.77
C GLU A 362 -1.50 -22.00 -2.56
N GLN A 363 -2.17 -22.29 -1.45
CA GLN A 363 -2.75 -23.62 -1.18
C GLN A 363 -3.79 -24.03 -2.24
N LEU A 364 -4.68 -23.12 -2.64
CA LEU A 364 -5.69 -23.36 -3.68
C LEU A 364 -5.06 -23.62 -5.06
N LEU A 365 -3.95 -22.96 -5.36
CA LEU A 365 -3.23 -23.13 -6.62
C LEU A 365 -2.37 -24.40 -6.63
N GLY A 366 -1.91 -24.86 -5.47
CA GLY A 366 -1.06 -26.04 -5.32
C GLY A 366 0.20 -25.93 -6.19
N ARG A 367 0.49 -26.97 -6.99
CA ARG A 367 1.67 -27.00 -7.88
C ARG A 367 1.65 -25.95 -8.99
N ASN A 368 0.50 -25.32 -9.26
CA ASN A 368 0.38 -24.27 -10.27
C ASN A 368 0.74 -22.88 -9.74
N ALA A 369 0.95 -22.73 -8.42
CA ALA A 369 1.39 -21.47 -7.83
C ALA A 369 2.79 -21.12 -8.34
N VAL A 370 2.96 -19.86 -8.75
CA VAL A 370 4.26 -19.31 -9.18
C VAL A 370 4.62 -18.17 -8.25
N TYR A 371 5.75 -18.23 -7.57
CA TYR A 371 6.22 -17.11 -6.77
C TYR A 371 7.10 -16.18 -7.61
N GLY A 372 6.79 -14.88 -7.62
CA GLY A 372 7.48 -13.89 -8.47
C GLY A 372 8.93 -13.56 -8.08
N GLY A 373 9.49 -14.22 -7.06
CA GLY A 373 10.84 -13.92 -6.57
C GLY A 373 11.97 -14.37 -7.50
N LYS A 374 11.90 -15.59 -8.01
CA LYS A 374 12.93 -16.20 -8.88
C LYS A 374 12.53 -16.29 -10.35
N SER A 375 11.44 -15.64 -10.75
CA SER A 375 10.97 -15.57 -12.13
C SER A 375 11.72 -14.54 -12.96
#